data_AF-A0A1X0AHX5-F1
#
_entry.id   AF-A0A1X0AHX5-F1
#
_cell.length_a   1.000
_cell.length_b   1.000
_cell.length_c   1.000
_cell.angle_alpha   90.00
_cell.angle_beta   90.00
_cell.angle_gamma   90.00
#
_symmetry.space_group_name_H-M   'P 1'
#
loop_
_entity.id
_entity.type
_entity.pdbx_description
1 polymer ?
#
loop_
_entity_poly.entity_id
_entity_poly.type
_entity_poly.pdbx_seq_one_letter_code
_entity_poly.pdbx_strand_id
1 'polypeptide(L)'
;MPPYSSQKPASWWAELIGMDDPAKGPRTVAANFQELARRGFMRSEPGEPGMANVVTLLDDLARPGEPYLRPDGKSGSYFRVPDRLWTTGAIAKLSGPALAMYLIVLSYHHRPDGMEHPPGEGIRTPAAPPVWFSPKRFSERHGLSEDTRLTGIRDLVGAGIVDVETKHVDVQNQSGSGHRRFRRQLLTLHPLYVPPLPGRAPSKEPDKVLI
;
A
#
# COMPACT_ATOMS: atom_id res chain seq x y z
N MET A 1 13.76 2.13 -26.06
CA MET A 1 13.27 1.17 -25.04
C MET A 1 11.76 1.15 -25.09
N PRO A 2 11.13 -0.03 -24.88
CA PRO A 2 9.67 -0.10 -24.70
C PRO A 2 9.21 0.81 -23.54
N PRO A 3 7.95 1.25 -23.54
CA PRO A 3 7.38 1.96 -22.39
C PRO A 3 7.45 1.07 -21.14
N TYR A 4 7.69 1.69 -19.97
CA TYR A 4 7.81 1.00 -18.67
C TYR A 4 8.97 0.00 -18.58
N SER A 5 9.99 0.15 -19.42
CA SER A 5 11.25 -0.57 -19.31
C SER A 5 12.34 0.28 -18.63
N SER A 6 13.25 -0.38 -17.92
CA SER A 6 14.44 0.24 -17.32
C SER A 6 15.66 -0.65 -17.52
N GLN A 7 16.82 -0.01 -17.76
CA GLN A 7 18.12 -0.68 -17.87
C GLN A 7 19.05 -0.05 -16.84
N LYS A 8 18.92 -0.52 -15.60
CA LYS A 8 19.71 -0.05 -14.44
C LYS A 8 20.23 -1.25 -13.66
N PRO A 9 21.48 -1.20 -13.16
CA PRO A 9 22.01 -2.29 -12.35
C PRO A 9 21.25 -2.41 -11.02
N ALA A 10 21.29 -3.59 -10.41
CA ALA A 10 20.64 -3.84 -9.13
C ALA A 10 21.13 -2.91 -8.00
N SER A 11 22.39 -2.46 -8.06
CA SER A 11 22.95 -1.49 -7.12
C SER A 11 22.26 -0.13 -7.18
N TRP A 12 21.93 0.35 -8.38
CA TRP A 12 21.21 1.61 -8.56
C TRP A 12 19.81 1.55 -7.94
N TRP A 13 19.12 0.41 -8.10
CA TRP A 13 17.82 0.20 -7.47
C TRP A 13 17.92 0.09 -5.96
N ALA A 14 18.94 -0.60 -5.44
CA ALA A 14 19.18 -0.72 -4.00
C ALA A 14 19.41 0.65 -3.36
N GLU A 15 20.23 1.49 -3.98
CA GLU A 15 20.44 2.88 -3.57
C GLU A 15 19.12 3.68 -3.60
N LEU A 16 18.34 3.56 -4.68
CA LEU A 16 17.06 4.26 -4.83
C LEU A 16 16.07 3.95 -3.70
N ILE A 17 16.06 2.70 -3.20
CA ILE A 17 15.17 2.27 -2.12
C ILE A 17 15.80 2.36 -0.72
N GLY A 18 16.98 2.97 -0.60
CA GLY A 18 17.67 3.19 0.69
C GLY A 18 18.25 1.91 1.30
N MET A 19 18.63 0.93 0.48
CA MET A 19 19.37 -0.25 0.92
C MET A 19 20.87 0.01 0.87
N ASP A 20 21.41 0.54 1.96
CA ASP A 20 22.81 1.04 2.05
C ASP A 20 23.88 -0.08 2.06
N ASP A 21 23.49 -1.35 2.22
CA ASP A 21 24.44 -2.47 2.20
C ASP A 21 24.87 -2.79 0.75
N PRO A 22 26.16 -2.59 0.41
CA PRO A 22 26.65 -2.68 -0.97
C PRO A 22 26.65 -4.12 -1.52
N ALA A 23 26.56 -5.14 -0.67
CA ALA A 23 26.52 -6.54 -1.10
C ALA A 23 25.10 -7.11 -1.01
N LYS A 24 24.40 -6.85 0.10
CA LYS A 24 23.06 -7.37 0.38
C LYS A 24 22.00 -6.66 -0.44
N GLY A 25 22.09 -5.34 -0.61
CA GLY A 25 21.13 -4.53 -1.37
C GLY A 25 20.94 -5.03 -2.80
N PRO A 26 22.00 -5.04 -3.64
CA PRO A 26 21.90 -5.53 -5.01
C PRO A 26 21.42 -6.99 -5.09
N ARG A 27 21.87 -7.85 -4.16
CA ARG A 27 21.47 -9.26 -4.11
C ARG A 27 19.98 -9.43 -3.81
N THR A 28 19.44 -8.64 -2.88
CA THR A 28 18.01 -8.62 -2.56
C THR A 28 17.17 -8.11 -3.73
N VAL A 29 17.61 -7.04 -4.42
CA VAL A 29 16.92 -6.54 -5.61
C VAL A 29 16.88 -7.62 -6.70
N ALA A 30 18.03 -8.24 -7.00
CA ALA A 30 18.11 -9.27 -8.04
C ALA A 30 17.21 -10.48 -7.73
N ALA A 31 17.20 -10.95 -6.47
CA ALA A 31 16.32 -12.03 -6.04
C ALA A 31 14.83 -11.68 -6.19
N ASN A 32 14.44 -10.45 -5.83
CA ASN A 32 13.06 -9.99 -6.01
C ASN A 32 12.68 -9.87 -7.49
N PHE A 33 13.59 -9.38 -8.33
CA PHE A 33 13.35 -9.30 -9.78
C PHE A 33 13.16 -10.69 -10.41
N GLN A 34 13.94 -11.68 -9.98
CA GLN A 34 13.73 -13.07 -10.40
C GLN A 34 12.36 -13.60 -9.96
N GLU A 35 11.94 -13.32 -8.73
CA GLU A 35 10.65 -13.77 -8.22
C GLU A 35 9.47 -13.08 -8.92
N LEU A 36 9.55 -11.78 -9.16
CA LEU A 36 8.56 -11.03 -9.92
C LEU A 36 8.48 -11.52 -11.36
N ALA A 37 9.62 -11.84 -11.98
CA ALA A 37 9.66 -12.41 -13.33
C ALA A 37 9.02 -13.80 -13.37
N ARG A 38 9.33 -14.64 -12.39
CA ARG A 38 8.75 -15.99 -12.24
C ARG A 38 7.22 -15.93 -12.09
N ARG A 39 6.68 -14.88 -11.46
CA ARG A 39 5.24 -14.66 -11.30
C ARG A 39 4.56 -13.98 -12.50
N GLY A 40 5.32 -13.57 -13.51
CA GLY A 40 4.79 -12.89 -14.69
C GLY A 40 4.43 -11.42 -14.47
N PHE A 41 4.94 -10.80 -13.40
CA PHE A 41 4.76 -9.36 -13.13
C PHE A 41 5.84 -8.48 -13.78
N MET A 42 6.94 -9.10 -14.21
CA MET A 42 7.96 -8.42 -15.00
C MET A 42 8.59 -9.36 -16.01
N ARG A 43 9.18 -8.78 -17.06
CA ARG A 43 10.07 -9.46 -17.98
C ARG A 43 11.49 -8.97 -17.74
N SER A 44 12.45 -9.88 -17.68
CA SER A 44 13.88 -9.55 -17.62
C SER A 44 14.56 -10.13 -18.84
N GLU A 45 15.17 -9.27 -19.65
CA GLU A 45 15.92 -9.64 -20.84
C GLU A 45 17.42 -9.33 -20.61
N PRO A 46 18.34 -10.22 -21.01
CA PRO A 46 19.76 -9.93 -20.93
C PRO A 46 20.10 -8.63 -21.68
N GLY A 47 20.92 -7.79 -21.04
CA GLY A 47 21.49 -6.62 -21.71
C GLY A 47 22.60 -6.98 -22.68
N GLU A 48 23.08 -5.99 -23.43
CA GLU A 48 24.33 -6.12 -24.19
C GLU A 48 25.51 -6.43 -23.26
N PRO A 49 26.61 -7.02 -23.75
CA PRO A 49 27.80 -7.31 -22.94
C PRO A 49 28.28 -6.08 -22.15
N GLY A 50 28.39 -6.22 -20.83
CA GLY A 50 28.77 -5.13 -19.93
C GLY A 50 27.60 -4.23 -19.47
N MET A 51 26.40 -4.43 -20.00
CA MET A 51 25.19 -3.68 -19.63
C MET A 51 24.31 -4.48 -18.67
N ALA A 52 23.54 -3.76 -17.86
CA ALA A 52 22.52 -4.37 -17.01
C ALA A 52 21.38 -4.97 -17.85
N ASN A 53 20.67 -5.94 -17.27
CA ASN A 53 19.44 -6.49 -17.85
C ASN A 53 18.40 -5.39 -18.08
N VAL A 54 17.60 -5.56 -19.14
CA VAL A 54 16.42 -4.74 -19.39
C VAL A 54 15.26 -5.36 -18.62
N VAL A 55 14.70 -4.61 -17.69
CA VAL A 55 13.52 -4.99 -16.91
C VAL A 55 12.31 -4.25 -17.45
N THR A 56 11.25 -4.97 -17.78
CA THR A 56 9.98 -4.42 -18.29
C THR A 56 8.83 -4.84 -17.40
N LEU A 57 8.02 -3.89 -16.96
CA LEU A 57 6.82 -4.16 -16.15
C LEU A 57 5.73 -4.85 -16.99
N LEU A 58 5.04 -5.83 -16.42
CA LEU A 58 3.92 -6.54 -17.03
C LEU A 58 2.62 -6.26 -16.24
N ASP A 59 1.48 -6.49 -16.88
CA ASP A 59 0.16 -6.36 -16.25
C ASP A 59 0.00 -7.38 -15.11
N ASP A 60 -0.38 -6.91 -13.93
CA ASP A 60 -0.58 -7.71 -12.72
C ASP A 60 -2.07 -7.90 -12.37
N LEU A 61 -2.98 -7.26 -13.09
CA LEU A 61 -4.42 -7.22 -12.80
C LEU A 61 -5.26 -7.96 -13.81
N ALA A 62 -5.22 -7.55 -15.08
CA ALA A 62 -6.17 -8.02 -16.08
C ALA A 62 -5.69 -9.29 -16.76
N ARG A 63 -4.40 -9.34 -17.14
CA ARG A 63 -3.78 -10.47 -17.85
C ARG A 63 -2.29 -10.59 -17.49
N PRO A 64 -1.95 -11.35 -16.44
CA PRO A 64 -0.56 -11.65 -16.10
C PRO A 64 0.27 -12.07 -17.31
N GLY A 65 1.41 -11.41 -17.53
CA GLY A 65 2.31 -11.66 -18.66
C GLY A 65 2.15 -10.72 -19.86
N GLU A 66 1.06 -9.96 -19.96
CA GLU A 66 0.82 -8.97 -21.01
C GLU A 66 1.55 -7.63 -20.72
N PRO A 67 1.73 -6.75 -21.74
CA PRO A 67 2.31 -5.43 -21.52
C PRO A 67 1.55 -4.62 -20.47
N TYR A 68 2.28 -3.98 -19.57
CA TYR A 68 1.69 -3.16 -18.52
C TYR A 68 0.83 -2.02 -19.10
N LEU A 69 -0.43 -1.97 -18.68
CA LEU A 69 -1.34 -0.86 -18.94
C LEU A 69 -1.39 0.02 -17.70
N ARG A 70 -0.82 1.23 -17.81
CA ARG A 70 -0.86 2.19 -16.71
C ARG A 70 -2.33 2.48 -16.36
N PRO A 71 -2.71 2.42 -15.07
CA PRO A 71 -3.99 2.95 -14.61
C PRO A 71 -4.18 4.40 -15.04
N ASP A 72 -5.23 4.63 -15.82
CA ASP A 72 -5.67 5.95 -16.25
C ASP A 72 -6.79 6.50 -15.36
N GLY A 73 -7.21 5.73 -14.35
CA GLY A 73 -8.33 6.05 -13.47
C GLY A 73 -9.71 5.77 -14.07
N LYS A 74 -9.78 5.34 -15.34
CA LYS A 74 -11.03 4.94 -16.02
C LYS A 74 -11.24 3.43 -15.98
N SER A 75 -10.17 2.67 -15.82
CA SER A 75 -10.18 1.21 -15.74
C SER A 75 -9.32 0.71 -14.58
N GLY A 76 -9.84 -0.27 -13.84
CA GLY A 76 -9.22 -0.84 -12.63
C GLY A 76 -9.43 0.01 -11.36
N SER A 77 -9.52 -0.66 -10.20
CA SER A 77 -9.60 -0.01 -8.89
C SER A 77 -8.20 0.17 -8.31
N TYR A 78 -7.67 1.38 -8.42
CA TYR A 78 -6.39 1.76 -7.83
C TYR A 78 -6.59 2.86 -6.81
N PHE A 79 -5.89 2.76 -5.68
CA PHE A 79 -5.85 3.82 -4.69
C PHE A 79 -4.47 4.48 -4.67
N ARG A 80 -4.45 5.77 -4.33
CA ARG A 80 -3.19 6.51 -4.19
C ARG A 80 -2.52 6.12 -2.89
N VAL A 81 -1.20 5.96 -2.93
CA VAL A 81 -0.37 5.88 -1.72
C VAL A 81 0.19 7.29 -1.45
N PRO A 82 0.07 7.82 -0.22
CA PRO A 82 0.66 9.10 0.15
C PRO A 82 2.17 9.14 -0.11
N ASP A 83 2.64 10.25 -0.64
CA ASP A 83 4.06 10.55 -0.86
C ASP A 83 4.87 10.46 0.45
N ARG A 84 4.28 10.87 1.57
CA ARG A 84 4.88 10.79 2.91
C ARG A 84 5.34 9.38 3.28
N LEU A 85 4.75 8.32 2.74
CA LEU A 85 5.24 6.95 2.94
C LEU A 85 6.68 6.79 2.40
N TRP A 86 6.97 7.43 1.28
CA TRP A 86 8.27 7.41 0.60
C TRP A 86 9.23 8.44 1.18
N THR A 87 8.77 9.69 1.32
CA THR A 87 9.67 10.82 1.64
C THR A 87 10.17 10.83 3.08
N THR A 88 9.50 10.13 4.00
CA THR A 88 9.93 10.04 5.41
C THR A 88 10.80 8.80 5.67
N GLY A 89 11.02 7.96 4.66
CA GLY A 89 11.64 6.65 4.81
C GLY A 89 10.78 5.64 5.57
N ALA A 90 9.49 5.95 5.82
CA ALA A 90 8.58 5.04 6.53
C ALA A 90 8.50 3.68 5.84
N ILE A 91 8.41 3.63 4.50
CA ILE A 91 8.31 2.37 3.76
C ILE A 91 9.46 1.40 4.06
N ALA A 92 10.69 1.90 4.24
CA ALA A 92 11.86 1.08 4.51
C ALA A 92 11.90 0.57 5.96
N LYS A 93 11.19 1.23 6.87
CA LYS A 93 11.11 0.86 8.30
C LYS A 93 9.98 -0.12 8.59
N LEU A 94 8.99 -0.24 7.69
CA LEU A 94 7.87 -1.14 7.86
C LEU A 94 8.26 -2.58 7.59
N SER A 95 7.82 -3.48 8.47
CA SER A 95 7.86 -4.91 8.19
C SER A 95 6.92 -5.24 7.01
N GLY A 96 7.15 -6.38 6.34
CA GLY A 96 6.24 -6.87 5.29
C GLY A 96 4.77 -6.94 5.75
N PRO A 97 4.47 -7.52 6.94
CA PRO A 97 3.12 -7.49 7.51
C PRO A 97 2.57 -6.08 7.73
N ALA A 98 3.39 -5.14 8.20
CA ALA A 98 2.96 -3.76 8.43
C ALA A 98 2.62 -3.05 7.11
N LEU A 99 3.47 -3.20 6.09
CA LEU A 99 3.21 -2.64 4.77
C LEU A 99 1.94 -3.23 4.14
N ALA A 100 1.74 -4.55 4.26
CA ALA A 100 0.53 -5.21 3.78
C ALA A 100 -0.72 -4.66 4.50
N MET A 101 -0.68 -4.57 5.83
CA MET A 101 -1.80 -4.02 6.60
C MET A 101 -2.08 -2.55 6.26
N TYR A 102 -1.05 -1.75 6.01
CA TYR A 102 -1.18 -0.37 5.61
C TYR A 102 -1.90 -0.24 4.27
N LEU A 103 -1.49 -1.02 3.26
CA LEU A 103 -2.14 -1.06 1.95
C LEU A 103 -3.60 -1.53 2.06
N ILE A 104 -3.88 -2.51 2.93
CA ILE A 104 -5.25 -2.95 3.19
C ILE A 104 -6.05 -1.79 3.81
N VAL A 105 -5.58 -1.12 4.86
CA VAL A 105 -6.29 0.01 5.47
C VAL A 105 -6.54 1.12 4.45
N LEU A 106 -5.53 1.47 3.64
CA LEU A 106 -5.67 2.41 2.53
C LEU A 106 -6.77 2.00 1.54
N SER A 107 -6.86 0.72 1.18
CA SER A 107 -7.90 0.23 0.27
C SER A 107 -9.33 0.40 0.81
N TYR A 108 -9.51 0.45 2.13
CA TYR A 108 -10.82 0.73 2.75
C TYR A 108 -11.10 2.23 2.88
N HIS A 109 -10.08 3.08 2.78
CA HIS A 109 -10.23 4.52 2.61
C HIS A 109 -10.46 4.92 1.15
N HIS A 110 -10.19 4.02 0.21
CA HIS A 110 -10.65 4.16 -1.17
C HIS A 110 -12.17 4.12 -1.20
N ARG A 111 -12.80 5.20 -1.65
CA ARG A 111 -14.25 5.29 -1.81
C ARG A 111 -14.65 4.53 -3.07
N PRO A 112 -15.58 3.57 -3.01
CA PRO A 112 -16.14 2.96 -4.20
C PRO A 112 -17.11 3.94 -4.91
N ASP A 113 -16.91 4.07 -6.21
CA ASP A 113 -17.82 4.48 -7.30
C ASP A 113 -18.83 5.64 -7.11
N GLY A 114 -18.74 6.62 -8.01
CA GLY A 114 -19.90 7.39 -8.50
C GLY A 114 -20.04 8.84 -8.04
N MET A 115 -19.30 9.28 -7.03
CA MET A 115 -19.21 10.69 -6.64
C MET A 115 -17.77 11.18 -6.86
N GLU A 116 -17.37 11.25 -8.12
CA GLU A 116 -16.31 12.18 -8.51
C GLU A 116 -16.81 13.59 -8.19
N HIS A 117 -16.42 14.15 -7.04
CA HIS A 117 -16.56 15.58 -6.87
C HIS A 117 -15.60 16.25 -7.86
N PRO A 118 -16.07 17.19 -8.69
CA PRO A 118 -15.22 17.91 -9.62
C PRO A 118 -14.03 18.51 -8.86
N PRO A 119 -12.80 18.42 -9.38
CA PRO A 119 -11.67 19.12 -8.78
C PRO A 119 -11.94 20.62 -8.82
N GLY A 120 -12.18 21.25 -7.67
CA GLY A 120 -12.38 22.70 -7.56
C GLY A 120 -13.37 23.17 -6.51
N GLU A 121 -14.27 22.31 -6.04
CA GLU A 121 -15.23 22.71 -5.00
C GLU A 121 -14.71 22.32 -3.61
N GLY A 122 -14.49 23.34 -2.77
CA GLY A 122 -13.93 23.26 -1.43
C GLY A 122 -14.79 22.54 -0.40
N ILE A 123 -15.24 21.33 -0.70
CA ILE A 123 -15.97 20.48 0.24
C ILE A 123 -14.94 19.90 1.23
N ARG A 124 -14.98 20.41 2.47
CA ARG A 124 -14.33 19.80 3.63
C ARG A 124 -14.78 18.34 3.72
N THR A 125 -13.91 17.44 3.30
CA THR A 125 -14.19 16.02 3.31
C THR A 125 -13.93 15.50 4.73
N PRO A 126 -14.86 14.76 5.38
CA PRO A 126 -14.64 14.26 6.72
C PRO A 126 -13.44 13.31 6.75
N ALA A 127 -12.74 13.28 7.89
CA ALA A 127 -11.64 12.35 8.14
C ALA A 127 -12.05 10.93 7.75
N ALA A 128 -11.15 10.21 7.08
CA ALA A 128 -11.45 8.88 6.57
C ALA A 128 -11.89 7.98 7.75
N PRO A 129 -13.05 7.28 7.66
CA PRO A 129 -13.63 6.64 8.82
C PRO A 129 -12.72 5.53 9.35
N PRO A 130 -12.67 5.29 10.68
CA PRO A 130 -11.88 4.21 11.25
C PRO A 130 -12.25 2.86 10.63
N VAL A 131 -11.24 2.07 10.27
CA VAL A 131 -11.39 0.76 9.63
C VAL A 131 -11.42 -0.33 10.68
N TRP A 132 -12.36 -1.28 10.53
CA TRP A 132 -12.42 -2.48 11.36
C TRP A 132 -12.47 -3.73 10.50
N PHE A 133 -11.74 -4.75 10.93
CA PHE A 133 -11.72 -6.06 10.29
C PHE A 133 -12.44 -7.10 11.15
N SER A 134 -13.38 -7.83 10.54
CA SER A 134 -13.88 -9.07 11.12
C SER A 134 -12.76 -10.13 11.09
N PRO A 135 -12.35 -10.71 12.24
CA PRO A 135 -11.26 -11.69 12.26
C PRO A 135 -11.50 -12.86 11.30
N LYS A 136 -12.72 -13.41 11.29
CA LYS A 136 -13.09 -14.55 10.44
C LYS A 136 -13.00 -14.22 8.94
N ARG A 137 -13.53 -13.06 8.53
CA ARG A 137 -13.59 -12.68 7.11
C ARG A 137 -12.29 -12.09 6.59
N PHE A 138 -11.36 -11.73 7.47
CA PHE A 138 -10.12 -11.09 7.06
C PHE A 138 -9.25 -12.02 6.22
N SER A 139 -9.01 -13.24 6.70
CA SER A 139 -8.19 -14.22 5.97
C SER A 139 -8.84 -14.62 4.64
N GLU A 140 -10.17 -14.78 4.62
CA GLU A 140 -10.92 -15.09 3.39
C GLU A 140 -10.79 -13.99 2.33
N ARG A 141 -10.79 -12.72 2.76
CA ARG A 141 -10.76 -11.57 1.85
C ARG A 141 -9.35 -11.18 1.38
N HIS A 142 -8.36 -11.27 2.27
CA HIS A 142 -7.02 -10.72 2.04
C HIS A 142 -5.94 -11.79 1.90
N GLY A 143 -6.26 -13.07 2.14
CA GLY A 143 -5.30 -14.16 2.04
C GLY A 143 -4.18 -14.14 3.08
N LEU A 144 -4.30 -13.31 4.13
CA LEU A 144 -3.31 -13.16 5.19
C LEU A 144 -3.78 -13.86 6.48
N SER A 145 -2.84 -14.52 7.17
CA SER A 145 -3.10 -15.15 8.45
C SER A 145 -3.44 -14.13 9.54
N GLU A 146 -4.10 -14.59 10.61
CA GLU A 146 -4.38 -13.76 11.77
C GLU A 146 -3.10 -13.22 12.42
N ASP A 147 -2.06 -14.05 12.54
CA ASP A 147 -0.75 -13.61 13.09
C ASP A 147 -0.12 -12.51 12.25
N THR A 148 -0.19 -12.62 10.92
CA THR A 148 0.30 -11.58 9.99
C THR A 148 -0.46 -10.29 10.21
N ARG A 149 -1.79 -10.36 10.33
CA ARG A 149 -2.64 -9.19 10.62
C ARG A 149 -2.27 -8.53 11.93
N LEU A 150 -2.18 -9.30 13.02
CA LEU A 150 -1.90 -8.77 14.35
C LEU A 150 -0.50 -8.16 14.43
N THR A 151 0.49 -8.84 13.84
CA THR A 151 1.86 -8.32 13.72
C THR A 151 1.88 -7.01 12.95
N GLY A 152 1.22 -6.97 11.77
CA GLY A 152 1.17 -5.76 10.96
C GLY A 152 0.49 -4.59 11.66
N ILE A 153 -0.63 -4.81 12.37
CA ILE A 153 -1.30 -3.75 13.16
C ILE A 153 -0.37 -3.24 14.26
N ARG A 154 0.25 -4.14 15.02
CA ARG A 154 1.17 -3.77 16.11
C ARG A 154 2.34 -2.93 15.58
N ASP A 155 2.93 -3.34 14.47
CA ASP A 155 4.08 -2.66 13.87
C ASP A 155 3.67 -1.27 13.32
N LEU A 156 2.46 -1.13 12.75
CA LEU A 156 1.94 0.18 12.32
C LEU A 156 1.67 1.14 13.48
N VAL A 157 1.19 0.62 14.61
CA VAL A 157 1.06 1.39 15.86
C VAL A 157 2.42 1.82 16.37
N GLY A 158 3.38 0.89 16.42
CA GLY A 158 4.76 1.17 16.83
C GLY A 158 5.44 2.23 15.95
N ALA A 159 5.08 2.30 14.67
CA ALA A 159 5.57 3.31 13.72
C ALA A 159 4.80 4.64 13.75
N GLY A 160 3.73 4.76 14.55
CA GLY A 160 2.88 5.97 14.59
C GLY A 160 2.11 6.22 13.29
N ILE A 161 1.87 5.19 12.47
CA ILE A 161 1.11 5.29 11.22
C ILE A 161 -0.38 5.08 11.46
N VAL A 162 -0.73 4.26 12.45
CA VAL A 162 -2.11 3.92 12.80
C VAL A 162 -2.34 4.07 14.29
N ASP A 163 -3.48 4.68 14.64
CA ASP A 163 -4.04 4.65 15.98
C ASP A 163 -5.11 3.55 16.10
N VAL A 164 -5.15 2.89 17.27
CA VAL A 164 -6.11 1.81 17.55
C VAL A 164 -7.04 2.22 18.69
N GLU A 165 -8.33 2.36 18.38
CA GLU A 165 -9.38 2.50 19.39
C GLU A 165 -10.08 1.16 19.62
N THR A 166 -10.25 0.76 20.89
CA THR A 166 -11.04 -0.43 21.22
C THR A 166 -12.48 -0.03 21.58
N LYS A 167 -13.46 -0.46 20.78
CA LYS A 167 -14.88 -0.33 21.12
C LYS A 167 -15.48 -1.66 21.52
N HIS A 168 -16.27 -1.64 22.59
CA HIS A 168 -17.11 -2.76 22.98
C HIS A 168 -18.48 -2.57 22.34
N VAL A 169 -18.88 -3.53 21.51
CA VAL A 169 -20.21 -3.53 20.90
C VAL A 169 -21.02 -4.59 21.63
N ASP A 170 -22.12 -4.16 22.23
CA ASP A 170 -23.15 -5.06 22.71
C ASP A 170 -24.11 -5.35 21.55
N VAL A 171 -24.26 -6.61 21.19
CA VAL A 171 -25.20 -7.03 20.16
C VAL A 171 -26.42 -7.58 20.88
N GLN A 172 -27.49 -6.79 20.94
CA GLN A 172 -28.80 -7.30 21.36
C GLN A 172 -29.31 -8.25 20.29
N ASN A 173 -29.38 -9.55 20.62
CA ASN A 173 -30.12 -10.50 19.80
C ASN A 173 -31.62 -10.16 19.89
N GLN A 174 -32.31 -10.16 18.74
CA GLN A 174 -33.76 -9.93 18.66
C GLN A 174 -34.61 -10.98 19.43
N SER A 175 -33.97 -12.03 19.96
CA SER A 175 -34.62 -13.16 20.64
C SER A 175 -34.48 -13.17 22.16
N GLY A 176 -34.03 -12.07 22.79
CA GLY A 176 -34.11 -11.89 24.25
C GLY A 176 -33.21 -12.79 25.12
N SER A 177 -32.38 -13.68 24.54
CA SER A 177 -31.43 -14.51 25.28
C SER A 177 -29.98 -14.16 24.92
N GLY A 178 -29.31 -13.50 25.86
CA GLY A 178 -27.85 -13.34 25.92
C GLY A 178 -27.30 -12.08 25.25
N HIS A 179 -26.61 -11.25 26.06
CA HIS A 179 -25.72 -10.20 25.58
C HIS A 179 -24.39 -10.84 25.16
N ARG A 180 -24.05 -10.80 23.88
CA ARG A 180 -22.70 -11.17 23.42
C ARG A 180 -21.91 -9.89 23.18
N ARG A 181 -21.04 -9.57 24.14
CA ARG A 181 -20.13 -8.42 24.03
C ARG A 181 -18.96 -8.78 23.11
N PHE A 182 -18.79 -8.01 22.05
CA PHE A 182 -17.66 -8.15 21.13
C PHE A 182 -16.71 -6.97 21.26
N ARG A 183 -15.40 -7.25 21.23
CA ARG A 183 -14.36 -6.24 21.14
C ARG A 183 -14.05 -5.96 19.67
N ARG A 184 -14.11 -4.70 19.26
CA ARG A 184 -13.68 -4.23 17.93
C ARG A 184 -12.47 -3.32 18.08
N GLN A 185 -11.44 -3.56 17.26
CA GLN A 185 -10.32 -2.64 17.09
C GLN A 185 -10.62 -1.78 15.86
N LEU A 186 -10.75 -0.48 16.08
CA LEU A 186 -10.91 0.52 15.05
C LEU A 186 -9.53 1.12 14.74
N LEU A 187 -9.11 1.04 13.48
CA LEU A 187 -7.84 1.53 13.00
C LEU A 187 -8.04 2.88 12.33
N THR A 188 -7.31 3.89 12.75
CA THR A 188 -7.33 5.23 12.14
C THR A 188 -5.95 5.54 11.61
N LEU A 189 -5.82 5.86 10.31
CA LEU A 189 -4.56 6.33 9.75
C LEU A 189 -4.23 7.71 10.33
N HIS A 190 -2.97 7.89 10.71
CA HIS A 190 -2.45 9.21 11.04
C HIS A 190 -2.57 10.12 9.79
N PRO A 191 -2.95 11.41 9.92
CA PRO A 191 -3.26 12.28 8.79
C PRO A 191 -2.18 12.38 7.70
N LEU A 192 -0.91 12.28 8.08
CA LEU A 192 0.23 12.28 7.14
C LEU A 192 0.24 11.07 6.19
N TYR A 193 -0.42 9.98 6.55
CA TYR A 193 -0.46 8.74 5.78
C TYR A 193 -1.85 8.45 5.21
N VAL A 194 -2.74 9.44 5.19
CA VAL A 194 -4.03 9.38 4.49
C VAL A 194 -3.82 9.79 3.02
N PRO A 195 -4.42 9.08 2.05
CA PRO A 195 -4.20 9.39 0.64
C PRO A 195 -4.76 10.77 0.29
N PRO A 196 -4.08 11.54 -0.59
CA PRO A 196 -4.59 12.83 -1.02
C PRO A 196 -5.89 12.64 -1.80
N LEU A 197 -6.79 13.62 -1.70
CA LEU A 197 -8.08 13.59 -2.40
C LEU A 197 -7.89 13.36 -3.92
N PRO A 198 -8.73 12.54 -4.56
CA PRO A 198 -8.80 12.47 -6.01
C PRO A 198 -8.98 13.87 -6.59
N GLY A 199 -8.24 14.21 -7.65
CA GLY A 199 -8.30 15.53 -8.29
C GLY A 199 -7.40 16.63 -7.71
N ARG A 200 -6.86 16.48 -6.50
CA ARG A 200 -5.79 17.38 -6.01
C ARG A 200 -4.45 16.87 -6.53
N ALA A 201 -3.69 17.71 -7.22
CA ALA A 201 -2.29 17.43 -7.52
C ALA A 201 -1.52 17.29 -6.19
N PRO A 202 -0.54 16.37 -6.08
CA PRO A 202 0.34 16.34 -4.90
C PRO A 202 0.93 17.73 -4.66
N SER A 203 0.84 18.22 -3.43
CA SER A 203 1.35 19.53 -3.07
C SER A 203 2.85 19.57 -3.35
N LYS A 204 3.30 20.52 -4.17
CA LYS A 204 4.73 20.71 -4.50
C LYS A 204 5.56 21.27 -3.34
N GLU A 205 4.91 21.70 -2.26
CA GLU A 205 5.59 22.29 -1.12
C GLU A 205 5.72 21.27 0.02
N PRO A 206 6.94 20.96 0.49
CA PRO A 206 7.09 20.35 1.80
C PRO A 206 6.59 21.37 2.82
N ASP A 207 5.54 21.01 3.58
CA ASP A 207 5.04 21.81 4.69
C ASP A 207 6.22 22.32 5.52
N LYS A 208 6.37 23.64 5.59
CA LYS A 208 7.28 24.28 6.53
C LYS A 208 6.84 23.85 7.92
N VAL A 209 7.58 22.93 8.51
CA VAL A 209 7.50 22.64 9.94
C VAL A 209 7.88 23.94 10.63
N LEU A 210 6.89 24.61 11.23
CA LEU A 210 7.14 25.66 12.20
C LEU A 210 7.84 24.98 13.39
N ILE A 211 9.13 25.26 13.52
CA ILE A 211 9.94 25.02 14.71
C ILE A 211 9.52 26.04 15.77
#